data_AF-A0A3C1DLZ8-F1
#
_entry.id   AF-A0A3C1DLZ8-F1
#
_cell.length_a   1.000
_cell.length_b   1.000
_cell.length_c   1.000
_cell.angle_alpha   90.00
_cell.angle_beta   90.00
_cell.angle_gamma   90.00
#
_symmetry.space_group_name_H-M   'P 1'
#
loop_
_entity.id
_entity.type
_entity.pdbx_description
1 polymer ?
#
loop_
_entity_poly.entity_id
_entity_poly.type
_entity_poly.pdbx_seq_one_letter_code
_entity_poly.pdbx_strand_id
1 'polypeptide(L)'
;AFSNGIIFLAGAATVLVIVYDASVSSLIQLYVLGVFVSFTLSQIGMVKHWNRHLREETNPKERRRMKRSRVINTVGFLMTGSVLIIVLVTKFTHGAYLVVIAMPLLYLVMRSVRKHYDRVAAELETPADEKVTLPSRVHAIVLVSKIHKPTLRALAYARASRPSTLEGVTVSVDPGDTKEMAADWQRRGISVPLKILDSPYREITRPIV
;
A
#
# COMPACT_ATOMS: atom_id res chain seq x y z
N ALA A 1 2.54 7.95 -8.95
CA ALA A 1 2.35 6.50 -8.72
C ALA A 1 3.60 5.67 -9.04
N PHE A 2 4.27 5.83 -10.20
CA PHE A 2 5.44 5.02 -10.57
C PHE A 2 6.73 5.31 -9.77
N SER A 3 6.84 6.46 -9.11
CA SER A 3 8.06 6.88 -8.38
C SER A 3 8.49 5.86 -7.34
N ASN A 4 7.57 5.37 -6.50
CA ASN A 4 7.90 4.41 -5.44
C ASN A 4 8.42 3.08 -6.00
N GLY A 5 7.88 2.63 -7.14
CA GLY A 5 8.36 1.43 -7.82
C GLY A 5 9.77 1.60 -8.38
N ILE A 6 10.05 2.74 -9.01
CA ILE A 6 11.39 3.05 -9.55
C ILE A 6 12.41 3.13 -8.42
N ILE A 7 12.11 3.86 -7.34
CA ILE A 7 13.00 4.00 -6.18
C ILE A 7 13.28 2.63 -5.55
N PHE A 8 12.25 1.78 -5.40
CA PHE A 8 12.41 0.44 -4.87
C PHE A 8 13.30 -0.43 -5.75
N LEU A 9 13.06 -0.45 -7.07
CA LEU A 9 13.87 -1.22 -8.02
C LEU A 9 15.32 -0.72 -8.07
N ALA A 10 15.53 0.59 -8.06
CA ALA A 10 16.85 1.19 -8.03
C ALA A 10 17.61 0.85 -6.74
N GLY A 11 16.93 0.92 -5.59
CA GLY A 11 17.49 0.52 -4.30
C GLY A 11 17.86 -0.97 -4.27
N ALA A 12 16.95 -1.85 -4.71
CA ALA A 12 17.19 -3.29 -4.78
C ALA A 12 18.35 -3.64 -5.73
N ALA A 13 18.42 -3.00 -6.91
CA ALA A 13 19.53 -3.17 -7.85
C ALA A 13 20.86 -2.70 -7.26
N THR A 14 20.88 -1.56 -6.57
CA THR A 14 22.08 -1.03 -5.89
C THR A 14 22.58 -2.00 -4.81
N VAL A 15 21.66 -2.52 -3.98
CA VAL A 15 22.00 -3.52 -2.96
C VAL A 15 22.58 -4.79 -3.61
N LEU A 16 21.97 -5.29 -4.68
CA LEU A 16 22.49 -6.45 -5.41
C LEU A 16 23.90 -6.20 -5.97
N VAL A 17 24.15 -5.05 -6.59
CA VAL A 17 25.48 -4.70 -7.12
C VAL A 17 26.53 -4.67 -6.02
N ILE A 18 26.22 -4.09 -4.86
CA ILE A 18 27.14 -4.04 -3.70
C ILE A 18 27.40 -5.45 -3.15
N VAL A 19 26.34 -6.25 -2.94
CA VAL A 19 26.46 -7.60 -2.37
C VAL A 19 27.26 -8.54 -3.26
N TYR A 20 27.11 -8.41 -4.59
CA TYR A 20 27.84 -9.22 -5.57
C TYR A 20 29.16 -8.60 -6.04
N ASP A 21 29.61 -7.52 -5.40
CA ASP A 21 30.87 -6.81 -5.71
C ASP A 21 31.01 -6.48 -7.22
N ALA A 22 29.89 -6.05 -7.83
CA ALA A 22 29.77 -5.80 -9.27
C ALA A 22 30.20 -6.96 -10.19
N SER A 23 30.25 -8.20 -9.69
CA SER A 23 30.58 -9.39 -10.48
C SER A 23 29.47 -9.73 -11.48
N VAL A 24 29.73 -9.42 -12.75
CA VAL A 24 28.82 -9.75 -13.86
C VAL A 24 28.54 -11.25 -13.94
N SER A 25 29.53 -12.10 -13.66
CA SER A 25 29.39 -13.56 -13.68
C SER A 25 28.34 -14.07 -12.68
N SER A 26 28.33 -13.51 -11.47
CA SER A 26 27.36 -13.88 -10.42
C SER A 26 25.99 -13.26 -10.67
N LEU A 27 25.95 -12.00 -11.14
CA LEU A 27 24.71 -11.29 -11.48
C LEU A 27 23.96 -11.97 -12.65
N ILE A 28 24.68 -12.44 -13.67
CA ILE A 28 24.08 -13.19 -14.78
C ILE A 28 23.42 -14.48 -14.28
N GLN A 29 24.03 -15.18 -13.32
CA GLN A 29 23.44 -16.40 -12.77
C GLN A 29 22.13 -16.14 -12.03
N LEU A 30 22.06 -15.04 -11.26
CA LEU A 30 20.83 -14.59 -10.60
C LEU A 30 19.72 -14.31 -11.63
N TYR A 31 20.05 -13.59 -12.71
CA TYR A 31 19.14 -13.27 -13.80
C TYR A 31 18.62 -14.53 -14.51
N VAL A 32 19.54 -15.42 -14.92
CA VAL A 32 19.23 -16.68 -15.60
C VAL A 32 18.24 -17.50 -14.78
N LEU A 33 18.47 -17.60 -13.46
CA LEU A 33 17.59 -18.35 -12.59
C LEU A 33 16.17 -17.73 -12.54
N GLY A 34 16.06 -16.40 -12.40
CA GLY A 34 14.76 -15.71 -12.42
C GLY A 34 13.99 -15.88 -13.73
N VAL A 35 14.67 -15.79 -14.87
CA VAL A 35 14.07 -15.97 -16.20
C VAL A 35 13.61 -17.40 -16.41
N PHE A 36 14.46 -18.40 -16.12
CA PHE A 36 14.08 -19.79 -16.29
C PHE A 36 12.99 -20.23 -15.33
N VAL A 37 12.95 -19.72 -14.10
CA VAL A 37 11.80 -19.95 -13.20
C VAL A 37 10.53 -19.38 -13.82
N SER A 38 10.56 -18.14 -14.30
CA SER A 38 9.39 -17.49 -14.91
C SER A 38 8.89 -18.25 -16.15
N PHE A 39 9.81 -18.68 -17.02
CA PHE A 39 9.47 -19.51 -18.18
C PHE A 39 8.92 -20.86 -17.75
N THR A 40 9.58 -21.57 -16.83
CA THR A 40 9.12 -22.88 -16.34
C THR A 40 7.71 -22.78 -15.76
N LEU A 41 7.44 -21.80 -14.89
CA LEU A 41 6.10 -21.56 -14.33
C LEU A 41 5.08 -21.22 -15.42
N SER A 42 5.46 -20.40 -16.41
CA SER A 42 4.59 -20.08 -17.54
C SER A 42 4.26 -21.31 -18.36
N GLN A 43 5.24 -22.16 -18.69
CA GLN A 43 5.02 -23.39 -19.45
C GLN A 43 4.11 -24.37 -18.66
N ILE A 44 4.34 -24.56 -17.36
CA ILE A 44 3.45 -25.34 -16.48
C ILE A 44 2.04 -24.75 -16.48
N GLY A 45 1.92 -23.43 -16.34
CA GLY A 45 0.66 -22.70 -16.35
C GLY A 45 -0.12 -22.91 -17.65
N MET A 46 0.56 -22.85 -18.79
CA MET A 46 -0.03 -23.12 -20.10
C MET A 46 -0.44 -24.58 -20.27
N VAL A 47 0.35 -25.54 -19.78
CA VAL A 47 -0.04 -26.96 -19.78
C VAL A 47 -1.31 -27.18 -18.95
N LYS A 48 -1.40 -26.58 -17.75
CA LYS A 48 -2.60 -26.64 -16.90
C LYS A 48 -3.79 -25.95 -17.56
N HIS A 49 -3.56 -24.79 -18.19
CA HIS A 49 -4.57 -24.03 -18.94
C HIS A 49 -5.17 -24.88 -20.08
N TRP A 50 -4.34 -25.48 -20.93
CA TRP A 50 -4.83 -26.33 -22.02
C TRP A 50 -5.49 -27.62 -21.51
N ASN A 51 -5.00 -28.21 -20.41
CA ASN A 51 -5.66 -29.37 -19.79
C ASN A 51 -7.07 -29.04 -19.29
N ARG A 52 -7.29 -27.83 -18.77
CA ARG A 52 -8.62 -27.37 -18.36
C ARG A 52 -9.55 -27.22 -19.58
N HIS A 53 -9.13 -26.49 -20.60
CA HIS A 53 -9.96 -26.25 -21.80
C HIS A 53 -10.24 -27.54 -22.60
N LEU A 54 -9.28 -28.47 -22.67
CA LEU A 54 -9.46 -29.76 -23.33
C LEU A 54 -10.53 -30.66 -22.69
N ARG A 55 -10.93 -30.39 -21.44
CA ARG A 55 -12.02 -31.13 -20.76
C ARG A 55 -13.40 -30.65 -21.19
N GLU A 56 -13.51 -29.38 -21.58
CA GLU A 56 -14.78 -28.73 -21.92
C GLU A 56 -15.00 -28.68 -23.45
N GLU A 57 -13.92 -28.74 -24.24
CA GLU A 57 -13.99 -28.61 -25.70
C GLU A 57 -14.42 -29.91 -26.42
N THR A 58 -15.49 -29.82 -27.21
CA THR A 58 -16.09 -30.93 -27.95
C THR A 58 -15.68 -30.92 -29.43
N ASN A 59 -15.29 -29.77 -29.99
CA ASN A 59 -14.95 -29.64 -31.41
C ASN A 59 -13.62 -30.35 -31.74
N PRO A 60 -13.60 -31.34 -32.67
CA PRO A 60 -12.40 -32.10 -33.01
C PRO A 60 -11.23 -31.27 -33.54
N LYS A 61 -11.50 -30.20 -34.32
CA LYS A 61 -10.46 -29.36 -34.94
C LYS A 61 -9.75 -28.51 -33.90
N GLU A 62 -10.50 -27.82 -33.06
CA GLU A 62 -9.94 -27.01 -31.97
C GLU A 62 -9.23 -27.88 -30.93
N ARG A 63 -9.80 -29.06 -30.61
CA ARG A 63 -9.16 -30.01 -29.71
C ARG A 63 -7.79 -30.49 -30.22
N ARG A 64 -7.62 -30.69 -31.53
CA ARG A 64 -6.32 -31.05 -32.13
C ARG A 64 -5.31 -29.90 -32.01
N ARG A 65 -5.74 -28.66 -32.22
CA ARG A 65 -4.91 -27.45 -32.04
C ARG A 65 -4.48 -27.31 -30.58
N MET A 66 -5.40 -27.44 -29.62
CA MET A 66 -5.12 -27.39 -28.19
C MET A 66 -4.15 -28.50 -27.75
N LYS A 67 -4.32 -29.73 -28.26
CA LYS A 67 -3.38 -30.83 -28.02
C LYS A 67 -1.97 -30.50 -28.52
N ARG A 68 -1.85 -29.96 -29.74
CA ARG A 68 -0.54 -29.54 -30.30
C ARG A 68 0.10 -28.45 -29.43
N SER A 69 -0.65 -27.42 -29.06
CA SER A 69 -0.18 -26.36 -28.16
C SER A 69 0.26 -26.91 -26.82
N ARG A 70 -0.50 -27.86 -26.23
CA ARG A 70 -0.11 -28.54 -24.99
C ARG A 70 1.22 -29.29 -25.14
N VAL A 71 1.42 -30.04 -26.22
CA VAL A 71 2.69 -30.76 -26.47
C VAL A 71 3.85 -29.76 -26.55
N ILE A 72 3.71 -28.67 -27.31
CA ILE A 72 4.75 -27.63 -27.42
C ILE A 72 5.09 -27.05 -26.04
N ASN A 73 4.08 -26.67 -25.25
CA ASN A 73 4.31 -26.14 -23.91
C ASN A 73 4.90 -27.19 -22.95
N THR A 74 4.57 -28.47 -23.13
CA THR A 74 5.13 -29.56 -22.30
C THR A 74 6.60 -29.79 -22.63
N VAL A 75 6.98 -29.79 -23.91
CA VAL A 75 8.39 -29.86 -24.33
C VAL A 75 9.15 -28.63 -23.84
N GLY A 76 8.55 -27.44 -23.98
CA GLY A 76 9.10 -26.20 -23.43
C GLY A 76 9.32 -26.27 -21.92
N PHE A 77 8.35 -26.81 -21.16
CA PHE A 77 8.48 -27.05 -19.72
C PHE A 77 9.64 -28.00 -19.41
N LEU A 78 9.75 -29.12 -20.12
CA LEU A 78 10.84 -30.09 -19.90
C LEU A 78 12.21 -29.46 -20.18
N MET A 79 12.35 -28.71 -21.28
CA MET A 79 13.60 -28.05 -21.62
C MET A 79 13.98 -26.96 -20.60
N THR A 80 13.06 -26.02 -20.34
CA THR A 80 13.32 -24.92 -19.39
C THR A 80 13.50 -25.42 -17.96
N GLY A 81 12.72 -26.42 -17.54
CA GLY A 81 12.87 -27.07 -16.24
C GLY A 81 14.19 -27.83 -16.11
N SER A 82 14.66 -28.50 -17.17
CA SER A 82 15.97 -29.16 -17.15
C SER A 82 17.10 -28.15 -16.99
N VAL A 83 17.08 -27.05 -17.74
CA VAL A 83 18.07 -25.97 -17.58
C VAL A 83 18.01 -25.38 -16.17
N LEU A 84 16.81 -25.13 -15.64
CA LEU A 84 16.61 -24.65 -14.28
C LEU A 84 17.26 -25.59 -13.25
N ILE A 85 17.03 -26.89 -13.36
CA ILE A 85 17.61 -27.90 -12.46
C ILE A 85 19.14 -27.91 -12.57
N ILE A 86 19.68 -27.92 -13.80
CA ILE A 86 21.14 -27.93 -14.04
C ILE A 86 21.78 -26.70 -13.40
N VAL A 87 21.22 -25.50 -13.64
CA VAL A 87 21.75 -24.25 -13.07
C VAL A 87 21.65 -24.27 -11.55
N LEU A 88 20.53 -24.73 -11.00
CA LEU A 88 20.32 -24.80 -9.55
C LEU A 88 21.34 -25.70 -8.86
N VAL A 89 21.63 -26.87 -9.44
CA VAL A 89 22.59 -27.84 -8.88
C VAL A 89 24.04 -27.35 -9.07
N THR A 90 24.40 -26.93 -10.28
CA THR A 90 25.79 -26.61 -10.62
C THR A 90 26.28 -25.27 -10.06
N LYS A 91 25.38 -24.31 -9.86
CA LYS A 91 25.72 -22.94 -9.42
C LYS A 91 25.23 -22.61 -8.02
N PHE A 92 24.81 -23.60 -7.24
CA PHE A 92 24.35 -23.41 -5.86
C PHE A 92 25.37 -22.60 -5.02
N THR A 93 26.64 -22.98 -5.12
CA THR A 93 27.76 -22.35 -4.38
C THR A 93 28.21 -21.00 -4.95
N HIS A 94 27.81 -20.65 -6.17
CA HIS A 94 28.26 -19.43 -6.86
C HIS A 94 27.26 -18.26 -6.74
N GLY A 95 26.25 -18.40 -5.88
CA GLY A 95 25.29 -17.34 -5.57
C GLY A 95 23.83 -17.67 -5.91
N ALA A 96 23.53 -18.84 -6.48
CA ALA A 96 22.16 -19.25 -6.78
C ALA A 96 21.30 -19.44 -5.50
N TYR A 97 21.92 -19.72 -4.36
CA TYR A 97 21.24 -19.85 -3.07
C TYR A 97 20.40 -18.60 -2.72
N LEU A 98 20.81 -17.41 -3.15
CA LEU A 98 20.09 -16.16 -2.86
C LEU A 98 18.71 -16.15 -3.50
N VAL A 99 18.57 -16.62 -4.75
CA VAL A 99 17.24 -16.71 -5.42
C VAL A 99 16.37 -17.77 -4.77
N VAL A 100 16.98 -18.90 -4.37
CA VAL A 100 16.28 -20.01 -3.69
C VAL A 100 15.64 -19.53 -2.38
N ILE A 101 16.25 -18.54 -1.72
CA ILE A 101 15.70 -17.91 -0.51
C ILE A 101 14.75 -16.75 -0.89
N ALA A 102 15.16 -15.88 -1.81
CA ALA A 102 14.43 -14.66 -2.16
C ALA A 102 13.06 -14.95 -2.78
N MET A 103 12.94 -15.97 -3.64
CA MET A 103 11.66 -16.29 -4.28
C MET A 103 10.59 -16.78 -3.29
N PRO A 104 10.86 -17.77 -2.42
CA PRO A 104 9.93 -18.14 -1.35
C PRO A 104 9.61 -16.96 -0.42
N LEU A 105 10.60 -16.14 -0.05
CA LEU A 105 10.37 -14.98 0.80
C LEU A 105 9.42 -13.97 0.15
N LEU A 106 9.67 -13.60 -1.11
CA LEU A 106 8.78 -12.71 -1.86
C LEU A 106 7.38 -13.30 -2.00
N TYR A 107 7.27 -14.59 -2.28
CA TYR A 107 5.98 -15.29 -2.34
C TYR A 107 5.23 -15.24 -1.00
N LEU A 108 5.93 -15.45 0.13
CA LEU A 108 5.35 -15.35 1.46
C LEU A 108 4.88 -13.92 1.79
N VAL A 109 5.67 -12.90 1.42
CA VAL A 109 5.28 -11.50 1.57
C VAL A 109 4.03 -11.19 0.76
N MET A 110 4.01 -11.57 -0.53
CA MET A 110 2.83 -11.39 -1.39
C MET A 110 1.58 -12.10 -0.81
N ARG A 111 1.75 -13.31 -0.28
CA ARG A 111 0.66 -14.07 0.36
C ARG A 111 0.20 -13.42 1.66
N SER A 112 1.12 -12.88 2.46
CA SER A 112 0.81 -12.15 3.69
C SER A 112 0.00 -10.88 3.39
N VAL A 113 0.43 -10.12 2.39
CA VAL A 113 -0.28 -8.92 1.92
C VAL A 113 -1.70 -9.29 1.46
N ARG A 114 -1.84 -10.35 0.65
CA ARG A 114 -3.18 -10.85 0.26
C ARG A 114 -4.03 -11.20 1.48
N LYS A 115 -3.49 -11.97 2.41
CA LYS A 115 -4.22 -12.37 3.63
C LYS A 115 -4.62 -11.18 4.49
N HIS A 116 -3.79 -10.15 4.55
CA HIS A 116 -4.13 -8.90 5.23
C HIS A 116 -5.29 -8.20 4.56
N TYR A 117 -5.26 -8.04 3.23
CA TYR A 117 -6.38 -7.46 2.49
C TYR A 117 -7.67 -8.27 2.62
N ASP A 118 -7.60 -9.60 2.56
CA ASP A 118 -8.77 -10.46 2.72
C ASP A 118 -9.38 -10.31 4.14
N ARG A 119 -8.56 -10.14 5.17
CA ARG A 119 -9.03 -9.87 6.55
C ARG A 119 -9.69 -8.51 6.68
N VAL A 120 -9.05 -7.46 6.15
CA VAL A 120 -9.60 -6.11 6.18
C VAL A 120 -10.90 -6.04 5.39
N ALA A 121 -10.98 -6.72 4.24
CA ALA A 121 -12.20 -6.83 3.46
C ALA A 121 -13.33 -7.47 4.28
N ALA A 122 -13.05 -8.59 4.97
CA ALA A 122 -14.03 -9.26 5.82
C ALA A 122 -14.46 -8.42 7.04
N GLU A 123 -13.57 -7.61 7.61
CA GLU A 123 -13.89 -6.72 8.73
C GLU A 123 -14.68 -5.48 8.30
N LEU A 124 -14.50 -5.04 7.05
CA LEU A 124 -15.26 -3.94 6.44
C LEU A 124 -16.58 -4.39 5.80
N GLU A 125 -16.87 -5.70 5.74
CA GLU A 125 -18.16 -6.20 5.27
C GLU A 125 -19.26 -5.73 6.22
N THR A 126 -20.10 -4.81 5.74
CA THR A 126 -21.24 -4.29 6.48
C THR A 126 -22.42 -5.26 6.35
N PRO A 127 -22.99 -5.78 7.45
CA PRO A 127 -24.25 -6.52 7.41
C PRO A 127 -25.33 -5.71 6.69
N ALA A 128 -26.12 -6.35 5.83
CA ALA A 128 -27.13 -5.68 5.00
C ALA A 128 -28.23 -4.96 5.82
N ASP A 129 -28.33 -5.26 7.11
CA ASP A 129 -29.29 -4.73 8.08
C ASP A 129 -28.67 -3.74 9.08
N GLU A 130 -27.37 -3.44 8.99
CA GLU A 130 -26.71 -2.49 9.89
C GLU A 130 -27.18 -1.05 9.57
N LYS A 131 -28.09 -0.54 10.41
CA LYS A 131 -28.55 0.83 10.32
C LYS A 131 -27.49 1.76 10.88
N VAL A 132 -26.85 2.54 10.01
CA VAL A 132 -25.94 3.61 10.41
C VAL A 132 -26.68 4.56 11.36
N THR A 133 -26.31 4.54 12.64
CA THR A 133 -26.89 5.43 13.64
C THR A 133 -26.32 6.83 13.44
N LEU A 134 -27.18 7.79 13.13
CA LEU A 134 -26.75 9.19 13.08
C LEU A 134 -26.37 9.66 14.49
N PRO A 135 -25.26 10.40 14.64
CA PRO A 135 -24.88 10.96 15.93
C PRO A 135 -25.96 11.92 16.42
N SER A 136 -26.38 11.78 17.68
CA SER A 136 -27.45 12.59 18.27
C SER A 136 -27.06 14.07 18.42
N ARG A 137 -25.77 14.35 18.56
CA ARG A 137 -25.19 15.70 18.62
C ARG A 137 -23.83 15.74 17.96
N VAL A 138 -23.56 16.82 17.25
CA VAL A 138 -22.27 17.08 16.59
C VAL A 138 -21.62 18.28 17.26
N HIS A 139 -20.45 18.07 17.86
CA HIS A 139 -19.64 19.13 18.46
C HIS A 139 -18.52 19.49 17.47
N ALA A 140 -18.56 20.71 16.94
CA ALA A 140 -17.54 21.21 16.02
C ALA A 140 -16.53 22.08 16.77
N ILE A 141 -15.25 21.78 16.59
CA ILE A 141 -14.15 22.53 17.18
C ILE A 141 -13.29 23.09 16.06
N VAL A 142 -13.01 24.39 16.10
CA VAL A 142 -12.09 25.05 15.16
C VAL A 142 -10.87 25.51 15.94
N LEU A 143 -9.70 24.96 15.64
CA LEU A 143 -8.45 25.39 16.25
C LEU A 143 -8.06 26.78 15.70
N VAL A 144 -7.89 27.73 16.61
CA VAL A 144 -7.59 29.13 16.32
C VAL A 144 -6.24 29.48 16.92
N SER A 145 -5.22 29.60 16.07
CA SER A 145 -3.91 30.12 16.46
C SER A 145 -3.80 31.63 16.30
N LYS A 146 -4.40 32.18 15.24
CA LYS A 146 -4.47 33.62 14.94
C LYS A 146 -5.74 33.95 14.17
N ILE A 147 -6.16 35.22 14.22
CA ILE A 147 -7.31 35.71 13.45
C ILE A 147 -6.84 36.13 12.04
N HIS A 148 -6.93 35.18 11.09
CA HIS A 148 -6.61 35.41 9.68
C HIS A 148 -7.78 35.02 8.76
N LYS A 149 -7.70 35.41 7.48
CA LYS A 149 -8.71 35.04 6.47
C LYS A 149 -9.02 33.52 6.44
N PRO A 150 -8.04 32.59 6.55
CA PRO A 150 -8.33 31.17 6.63
C PRO A 150 -9.15 30.77 7.85
N THR A 151 -8.84 31.32 9.03
CA THR A 151 -9.57 31.07 10.29
C THR A 151 -11.04 31.47 10.16
N LEU A 152 -11.30 32.66 9.62
CA LEU A 152 -12.68 33.15 9.41
C LEU A 152 -13.44 32.28 8.40
N ARG A 153 -12.78 31.81 7.34
CA ARG A 153 -13.37 30.87 6.38
C ARG A 153 -13.67 29.51 7.03
N ALA A 154 -12.77 29.00 7.87
CA ALA A 154 -12.98 27.75 8.60
C ALA A 154 -14.18 27.85 9.57
N LEU A 155 -14.30 28.95 10.31
CA LEU A 155 -15.47 29.21 11.17
C LEU A 155 -16.76 29.33 10.37
N ALA A 156 -16.73 30.02 9.23
CA ALA A 156 -17.90 30.14 8.36
C ALA A 156 -18.34 28.78 7.81
N TYR A 157 -17.38 27.93 7.41
CA TYR A 157 -17.66 26.57 6.94
C TYR A 157 -18.20 25.68 8.07
N ALA A 158 -17.58 25.71 9.24
CA ALA A 158 -18.03 24.97 10.42
C ALA A 158 -19.42 25.42 10.90
N ARG A 159 -19.77 26.69 10.73
CA ARG A 159 -21.12 27.19 11.01
C ARG A 159 -22.14 26.73 9.97
N ALA A 160 -21.74 26.62 8.71
CA ALA A 160 -22.62 26.18 7.62
C ALA A 160 -23.09 24.72 7.80
N SER A 161 -22.29 23.87 8.46
CA SER A 161 -22.68 22.48 8.79
C SER A 161 -23.71 22.37 9.93
N ARG A 162 -24.14 23.49 10.53
CA ARG A 162 -25.12 23.56 11.64
C ARG A 162 -24.88 22.51 12.74
N PRO A 163 -23.68 22.47 13.33
CA PRO A 163 -23.38 21.54 14.42
C PRO A 163 -24.22 21.90 15.66
N SER A 164 -24.41 20.94 16.55
CA SER A 164 -25.11 21.17 17.82
C SER A 164 -24.38 22.16 18.72
N THR A 165 -23.05 22.19 18.64
CA THR A 165 -22.21 23.23 19.26
C THR A 165 -21.03 23.55 18.35
N LEU A 166 -20.56 24.79 18.38
CA LEU A 166 -19.38 25.24 17.65
C LEU A 166 -18.52 26.09 18.57
N GLU A 167 -17.28 25.69 18.78
CA GLU A 167 -16.32 26.41 19.63
C GLU A 167 -15.02 26.67 18.85
N GLY A 168 -14.48 27.88 18.97
CA GLY A 168 -13.11 28.18 18.61
C GLY A 168 -12.23 27.79 19.78
N VAL A 169 -11.20 26.97 19.57
CA VAL A 169 -10.27 26.59 20.64
C VAL A 169 -8.90 27.17 20.33
N THR A 170 -8.34 27.90 21.29
CA THR A 170 -6.97 28.39 21.23
C THR A 170 -6.17 27.86 22.40
N VAL A 171 -4.89 27.60 22.18
CA VAL A 171 -3.96 27.18 23.23
C VAL A 171 -3.10 28.39 23.61
N SER A 172 -3.19 28.81 24.86
CA SER A 172 -2.38 29.92 25.38
C SER A 172 -0.95 29.45 25.59
N VAL A 173 -0.08 29.83 24.65
CA VAL A 173 1.38 29.63 24.71
C VAL A 173 2.06 30.89 25.24
N ASP A 174 1.52 32.06 24.88
CA ASP A 174 1.87 33.36 25.42
C ASP A 174 0.59 34.07 25.95
N PRO A 175 0.52 34.39 27.25
CA PRO A 175 -0.63 35.08 27.83
C PRO A 175 -0.89 36.46 27.24
N GLY A 176 0.14 37.16 26.74
CA GLY A 176 0.00 38.47 26.10
C GLY A 176 -0.75 38.38 24.78
N ASP A 177 -0.24 37.56 23.86
CA ASP A 177 -0.84 37.33 22.54
C ASP A 177 -2.27 36.76 22.64
N THR A 178 -2.52 35.90 23.63
CA THR A 178 -3.84 35.29 23.83
C THR A 178 -4.86 36.34 24.27
N LYS A 179 -4.47 37.28 25.14
CA LYS A 179 -5.33 38.38 25.58
C LYS A 179 -5.65 39.34 24.43
N GLU A 180 -4.65 39.70 23.63
CA GLU A 180 -4.85 40.54 22.43
C GLU A 180 -5.80 39.87 21.44
N MET A 181 -5.61 38.56 21.20
CA MET A 181 -6.46 37.80 20.31
C MET A 181 -7.90 37.70 20.84
N ALA A 182 -8.09 37.45 22.13
CA ALA A 182 -9.42 37.41 22.75
C ALA A 182 -10.13 38.78 22.63
N ALA A 183 -9.41 39.87 22.84
CA ALA A 183 -9.93 41.23 22.67
C ALA A 183 -10.30 41.53 21.21
N ASP A 184 -9.46 41.13 20.24
CA ASP A 184 -9.75 41.29 18.81
C ASP A 184 -10.92 40.39 18.37
N TRP A 185 -11.05 39.19 18.95
CA TRP A 185 -12.18 38.28 18.71
C TRP A 185 -13.51 38.92 19.12
N GLN A 186 -13.54 39.55 20.30
CA GLN A 186 -14.71 40.27 20.80
C GLN A 186 -14.99 41.53 19.97
N ARG A 187 -13.95 42.29 19.61
CA ARG A 187 -14.07 43.51 18.79
C ARG A 187 -14.68 43.24 17.42
N ARG A 188 -14.34 42.09 16.81
CA ARG A 188 -14.86 41.67 15.50
C ARG A 188 -16.28 41.08 15.57
N GLY A 189 -16.84 40.90 16.77
CA GLY A 189 -18.19 40.36 16.94
C GLY A 189 -18.33 38.93 16.42
N ILE A 190 -17.28 38.10 16.54
CA ILE A 190 -17.34 36.71 16.08
C ILE A 190 -18.31 35.95 16.98
N SER A 191 -19.42 35.49 16.42
CA SER A 191 -20.52 34.83 17.14
C SER A 191 -20.18 33.45 17.71
N VAL A 192 -18.96 32.96 17.49
CA VAL A 192 -18.50 31.65 17.94
C VAL A 192 -17.74 31.83 19.26
N PRO A 193 -18.10 31.12 20.34
CA PRO A 193 -17.38 31.18 21.60
C PRO A 193 -15.92 30.76 21.42
N LEU A 194 -15.00 31.52 22.02
CA LEU A 194 -13.57 31.22 22.03
C LEU A 194 -13.19 30.61 23.39
N LYS A 195 -12.81 29.34 23.38
CA LYS A 195 -12.29 28.61 24.53
C LYS A 195 -10.77 28.67 24.53
N ILE A 196 -10.20 29.16 25.63
CA ILE A 196 -8.76 29.28 25.82
C ILE A 196 -8.32 28.12 26.71
N LEU A 197 -7.38 27.31 26.22
CA LEU A 197 -6.74 26.24 26.97
C LEU A 197 -5.35 26.70 27.39
N ASP A 198 -5.06 26.70 28.69
CA ASP A 198 -3.74 27.06 29.19
C ASP A 198 -2.72 25.95 28.90
N SER A 199 -1.55 26.31 28.35
CA SER A 199 -0.42 25.40 28.18
C SER A 199 0.80 25.90 28.95
N PRO A 200 0.98 25.47 30.22
CA PRO A 200 2.07 25.96 31.07
C PRO A 200 3.47 25.64 30.54
N TYR A 201 3.61 24.70 29.60
CA TYR A 201 4.88 24.27 29.00
C TYR A 201 5.08 24.73 27.54
N ARG A 202 4.24 25.63 27.02
CA ARG A 202 4.29 26.08 25.60
C ARG A 202 4.16 24.94 24.57
N GLU A 203 3.51 23.85 24.97
CA GLU A 203 3.22 22.72 24.09
C GLU A 203 1.81 22.87 23.51
N ILE A 204 1.68 22.86 22.18
CA ILE A 204 0.40 23.06 21.49
C ILE A 204 -0.39 21.74 21.39
N THR A 205 0.30 20.60 21.35
CA THR A 205 -0.31 19.29 21.07
C THR A 205 -0.95 18.62 22.29
N ARG A 206 -0.29 18.62 23.46
CA ARG A 206 -0.82 17.97 24.68
C ARG A 206 -2.16 18.50 25.19
N PRO A 207 -2.47 19.81 25.13
CA PRO A 207 -3.75 20.33 25.61
C PRO A 207 -4.94 20.02 24.70
N ILE A 208 -4.68 19.62 23.44
CA ILE A 208 -5.71 19.40 22.41
C ILE A 208 -6.14 17.92 22.33
N VAL A 209 -5.28 16.99 22.77
CA VAL A 209 -5.49 15.52 22.68
C VAL A 209 -5.92 14.95 24.02
#